data_AF-A0A4U0PZI5-F1
#
_entry.id   AF-A0A4U0PZI5-F1
#
_cell.length_a   1.000
_cell.length_b   1.000
_cell.length_c   1.000
_cell.angle_alpha   90.00
_cell.angle_beta   90.00
_cell.angle_gamma   90.00
#
_symmetry.space_group_name_H-M   'P 1'
#
loop_
_entity.id
_entity.type
_entity.pdbx_description
1 polymer ?
#
loop_
_entity_poly.entity_id
_entity_poly.type
_entity_poly.pdbx_seq_one_letter_code
_entity_poly.pdbx_strand_id
1 'polypeptide(L)'
;MEELDTTQLLTAFNLLTRRMLGEARNARWDDMLADQQVWLTLQDELRDIQWENYSPEQRDVLKTLLVDTQQAIDELTALCAVWRPQLAAMLNGLHNSSRLRSAYRV
;
A
#
# COMPACT_ATOMS: atom_id res chain seq x y z
N MET A 1 -6.92 25.73 3.23
CA MET A 1 -6.05 24.55 3.44
C MET A 1 -4.66 25.03 3.14
N GLU A 2 -3.75 24.97 4.11
CA GLU A 2 -2.32 25.12 3.79
C GLU A 2 -1.93 23.95 2.89
N GLU A 3 -1.33 24.26 1.74
CA GLU A 3 -0.76 23.29 0.83
C GLU A 3 0.36 22.55 1.58
N LEU A 4 0.32 21.21 1.58
CA LEU A 4 1.40 20.42 2.17
C LEU A 4 2.68 20.65 1.36
N ASP A 5 3.78 20.96 2.04
CA ASP A 5 5.09 20.99 1.38
C ASP A 5 5.42 19.62 0.78
N THR A 6 6.09 19.59 -0.37
CA THR A 6 6.43 18.35 -1.11
C THR A 6 7.16 17.35 -0.22
N THR A 7 8.05 17.84 0.65
CA THR A 7 8.78 17.01 1.61
C THR A 7 7.84 16.34 2.62
N GLN A 8 6.84 17.08 3.12
CA GLN A 8 5.86 16.57 4.08
C GLN A 8 4.95 15.54 3.42
N LEU A 9 4.50 15.81 2.19
CA LEU A 9 3.68 14.89 1.41
C LEU A 9 4.41 13.56 1.16
N LEU A 10 5.65 13.60 0.67
CA LEU A 10 6.44 12.40 0.42
C LEU A 10 6.77 11.64 1.70
N THR A 11 7.00 12.35 2.82
CA THR A 11 7.21 11.71 4.12
C THR A 11 5.95 10.99 4.59
N ALA A 12 4.79 11.63 4.51
CA ALA A 12 3.51 11.02 4.87
C ALA A 12 3.22 9.80 3.98
N PHE A 13 3.48 9.90 2.68
CA PHE A 13 3.29 8.81 1.74
C PHE A 13 4.25 7.64 1.99
N ASN A 14 5.53 7.91 2.30
CA ASN A 14 6.49 6.88 2.70
C ASN A 14 6.04 6.13 3.96
N LEU A 15 5.61 6.87 4.99
CA LEU A 15 5.14 6.30 6.25
C LEU A 15 3.90 5.42 6.05
N LEU A 16 2.93 5.88 5.26
CA LEU A 16 1.75 5.10 4.93
C LEU A 16 2.12 3.81 4.18
N THR A 17 2.97 3.92 3.15
CA THR A 17 3.46 2.76 2.39
C THR A 17 4.12 1.73 3.30
N ARG A 18 5.00 2.17 4.20
CA ARG A 18 5.70 1.29 5.16
C ARG A 18 4.73 0.64 6.14
N ARG A 19 3.71 1.38 6.60
CA ARG A 19 2.65 0.83 7.47
C ARG A 19 1.87 -0.27 6.74
N MET A 20 1.37 0.03 5.55
CA MET A 20 0.65 -0.95 4.72
C MET A 20 1.50 -2.18 4.42
N LEU A 21 2.79 -1.99 4.12
CA LEU A 21 3.75 -3.10 3.96
C LEU A 21 3.90 -3.92 5.25
N GLY A 22 3.99 -3.27 6.41
CA GLY A 22 4.01 -3.93 7.71
C GLY A 22 2.76 -4.77 7.95
N GLU A 23 1.58 -4.24 7.66
CA GLU A 23 0.31 -4.95 7.78
C GLU A 23 0.25 -6.15 6.81
N ALA A 24 0.63 -5.96 5.55
CA ALA A 24 0.69 -7.03 4.54
C ALA A 24 1.65 -8.16 4.93
N ARG A 25 2.84 -7.82 5.45
CA ARG A 25 3.82 -8.81 5.96
C ARG A 25 3.28 -9.64 7.12
N ASN A 26 2.38 -9.07 7.92
CA ASN A 26 1.70 -9.76 9.03
C ASN A 26 0.38 -10.42 8.61
N ALA A 27 0.07 -10.47 7.31
CA ALA A 27 -1.20 -10.96 6.77
C ALA A 27 -2.45 -10.25 7.34
N ARG A 28 -2.29 -9.01 7.81
CA ARG A 28 -3.37 -8.15 8.32
C ARG A 28 -3.96 -7.32 7.17
N TRP A 29 -4.60 -8.03 6.25
CA TRP A 29 -5.07 -7.44 4.99
C TRP A 29 -6.22 -6.45 5.18
N ASP A 30 -7.11 -6.69 6.14
CA ASP A 30 -8.21 -5.77 6.44
C ASP A 30 -7.68 -4.43 6.99
N ASP A 31 -6.68 -4.49 7.89
CA ASP A 31 -6.01 -3.31 8.45
C ASP A 31 -5.24 -2.54 7.36
N MET A 32 -4.57 -3.27 6.45
CA MET A 32 -3.92 -2.68 5.28
C MET A 32 -4.93 -1.99 4.35
N LEU A 33 -6.08 -2.62 4.09
CA LEU A 33 -7.11 -2.08 3.20
C LEU A 33 -7.85 -0.88 3.82
N ALA A 34 -7.91 -0.78 5.16
CA ALA A 34 -8.45 0.41 5.83
C ALA A 34 -7.67 1.69 5.48
N ASP A 35 -6.38 1.56 5.17
CA ASP A 35 -5.51 2.68 4.76
C ASP A 35 -5.65 3.06 3.27
N GLN A 36 -6.43 2.31 2.47
CA GLN A 36 -6.58 2.53 1.02
C GLN A 36 -7.12 3.92 0.67
N GLN A 37 -8.09 4.44 1.43
CA GLN A 37 -8.65 5.75 1.15
C GLN A 37 -7.61 6.87 1.34
N VAL A 38 -6.78 6.75 2.38
CA VAL A 38 -5.69 7.70 2.67
C VAL A 38 -4.62 7.61 1.59
N TRP A 39 -4.31 6.40 1.11
CA TRP A 39 -3.40 6.17 0.00
C TRP A 39 -3.83 6.95 -1.24
N LEU A 40 -5.09 6.79 -1.66
CA LEU A 40 -5.63 7.46 -2.85
C LEU A 40 -5.57 8.98 -2.70
N THR A 41 -5.92 9.51 -1.53
CA THR A 41 -5.83 10.95 -1.26
C THR A 41 -4.39 11.46 -1.36
N LEU A 42 -3.41 10.77 -0.76
CA LEU A 42 -2.01 11.21 -0.86
C LEU A 42 -1.46 11.07 -2.28
N GLN A 43 -1.89 10.06 -3.02
CA GLN A 43 -1.50 9.85 -4.41
C GLN A 43 -2.01 10.97 -5.34
N ASP A 44 -3.25 11.42 -5.14
CA ASP A 44 -3.84 12.50 -5.94
C ASP A 44 -3.18 13.87 -5.68
N GLU A 45 -2.56 14.04 -4.51
CA GLU A 45 -1.82 15.24 -4.15
C GLU A 45 -0.36 15.23 -4.63
N LEU A 46 0.15 14.11 -5.16
CA LEU A 46 1.50 14.06 -5.71
C LEU A 46 1.63 15.03 -6.89
N ARG A 47 2.62 15.93 -6.80
CA ARG A 47 2.98 16.90 -7.83
C ARG A 47 4.39 16.62 -8.34
N ASP A 48 4.69 17.13 -9.53
CA ASP A 48 6.06 17.18 -10.01
C ASP A 48 6.94 18.02 -9.08
N ILE A 49 8.11 17.48 -8.75
CA ILE A 49 9.07 18.16 -7.87
C ILE A 49 9.84 19.18 -8.71
N GLN A 50 9.68 20.47 -8.38
CA GLN A 50 10.50 21.55 -8.92
C GLN A 50 11.88 21.57 -8.25
N TRP A 51 12.78 20.68 -8.68
CA TRP A 51 14.08 20.44 -8.06
C TRP A 51 14.91 21.71 -7.89
N GLU A 52 14.81 22.66 -8.81
CA GLU A 52 15.45 23.98 -8.79
C GLU A 52 15.19 24.77 -7.51
N ASN A 53 14.05 24.56 -6.85
CA ASN A 53 13.66 25.28 -5.63
C ASN A 53 14.30 24.72 -4.35
N TYR A 54 14.98 23.59 -4.43
CA TYR A 54 15.57 22.89 -3.29
C TYR A 54 17.09 22.99 -3.28
N SER A 55 17.69 23.10 -2.09
CA SER A 55 19.14 23.01 -1.90
C SER A 55 19.65 21.59 -2.24
N PRO A 56 20.94 21.41 -2.56
CA PRO A 56 21.52 20.08 -2.80
C PRO A 56 21.19 19.06 -1.70
N GLU A 57 21.27 19.46 -0.44
CA GLU A 57 20.97 18.62 0.71
C GLU A 57 19.50 18.20 0.76
N GLN A 58 18.58 19.13 0.50
CA GLN A 58 17.14 18.84 0.43
C GLN A 58 16.81 17.90 -0.73
N ARG A 59 17.46 18.08 -1.88
CA ARG A 59 17.29 17.18 -3.03
C ARG A 59 17.72 15.76 -2.69
N ASP A 60 18.80 15.58 -1.96
CA ASP A 60 19.27 14.25 -1.56
C ASP A 60 18.31 13.59 -0.57
N VAL A 61 17.74 14.34 0.38
CA VAL A 61 16.66 13.84 1.26
C VAL A 61 15.44 13.38 0.45
N LEU A 62 14.97 14.21 -0.49
CA LEU A 62 13.83 13.89 -1.35
C LEU A 62 14.09 12.64 -2.21
N LYS A 63 15.29 12.50 -2.79
CA LYS A 63 15.68 11.30 -3.53
C LYS A 63 15.66 10.06 -2.65
N THR A 64 16.22 10.13 -1.45
CA THR A 64 16.19 8.99 -0.50
C THR A 64 14.75 8.61 -0.17
N LEU A 65 13.88 9.59 0.13
CA LEU A 65 12.46 9.33 0.39
C LEU A 65 11.77 8.65 -0.80
N LEU A 66 12.03 9.10 -2.03
CA LEU A 66 11.44 8.49 -3.23
C LEU A 66 11.92 7.06 -3.43
N VAL A 67 13.21 6.80 -3.30
CA VAL A 67 13.80 5.44 -3.44
C VAL A 67 13.22 4.51 -2.39
N ASP A 68 13.20 4.93 -1.12
CA ASP A 68 12.65 4.13 -0.02
C ASP A 68 11.17 3.83 -0.22
N THR A 69 10.40 4.81 -0.71
CA THR A 69 8.98 4.64 -0.99
C THR A 69 8.77 3.65 -2.12
N GLN A 70 9.48 3.80 -3.23
CA GLN A 70 9.37 2.92 -4.38
C GLN A 70 9.70 1.47 -3.99
N GLN A 71 10.76 1.25 -3.22
CA GLN A 71 11.12 -0.09 -2.76
C GLN A 71 10.02 -0.72 -1.91
N ALA A 72 9.39 0.06 -1.02
CA ALA A 72 8.28 -0.42 -0.19
C ALA A 72 7.03 -0.74 -1.05
N ILE A 73 6.76 0.04 -2.10
CA ILE A 73 5.67 -0.22 -3.07
C ILE A 73 5.92 -1.51 -3.83
N ASP A 74 7.14 -1.71 -4.33
CA ASP A 74 7.49 -2.90 -5.11
C ASP A 74 7.30 -4.16 -4.26
N GLU A 75 7.72 -4.12 -3.00
CA GLU A 75 7.54 -5.23 -2.08
C GLU A 75 6.07 -5.47 -1.72
N LEU A 76 5.32 -4.40 -1.43
CA LEU A 76 3.89 -4.48 -1.16
C LEU A 76 3.13 -5.09 -2.35
N THR A 77 3.51 -4.69 -3.57
CA THR A 77 2.96 -5.21 -4.82
C THR A 77 3.25 -6.70 -4.97
N ALA A 78 4.49 -7.14 -4.68
CA ALA A 78 4.86 -8.55 -4.71
C ALA A 78 4.03 -9.38 -3.71
N LEU A 79 3.85 -8.88 -2.48
CA LEU A 79 3.02 -9.54 -1.46
C LEU A 79 1.56 -9.65 -1.90
N CYS A 80 1.00 -8.58 -2.45
CA CYS A 80 -0.38 -8.58 -2.99
C CYS A 80 -0.54 -9.58 -4.14
N ALA A 81 0.46 -9.68 -5.03
CA ALA A 81 0.45 -10.62 -6.15
C ALA A 81 0.47 -12.08 -5.67
N VAL A 82 1.22 -12.38 -4.62
CA VAL A 82 1.26 -13.72 -4.00
C VAL A 82 -0.03 -14.05 -3.24
N TRP A 83 -0.66 -13.07 -2.60
CA TRP A 83 -1.86 -13.29 -1.80
C TRP A 83 -3.13 -13.49 -2.63
N ARG A 84 -3.26 -12.81 -3.79
CA ARG A 84 -4.39 -12.96 -4.73
C ARG A 84 -4.80 -14.42 -5.03
N PRO A 85 -3.89 -15.33 -5.44
CA PRO A 85 -4.25 -16.72 -5.69
C PRO A 85 -4.64 -17.49 -4.42
N GLN A 86 -4.07 -17.14 -3.25
CA GLN A 86 -4.41 -17.79 -1.98
C GLN A 86 -5.84 -17.46 -1.53
N LEU A 87 -6.27 -16.21 -1.69
CA LEU A 87 -7.65 -15.79 -1.48
C LEU A 87 -8.62 -16.52 -2.41
N ALA A 88 -8.28 -16.63 -3.69
CA ALA A 88 -9.08 -17.35 -4.67
C ALA A 88 -9.21 -18.84 -4.32
N ALA A 89 -8.12 -19.47 -3.87
CA ALA A 89 -8.14 -20.86 -3.40
C ALA A 89 -9.02 -21.03 -2.15
N MET A 90 -8.95 -20.10 -1.19
CA MET A 90 -9.78 -20.13 0.02
C MET A 90 -11.27 -19.94 -0.30
N LEU A 91 -11.61 -19.01 -1.19
CA LEU A 91 -12.98 -18.80 -1.67
C LEU A 91 -13.54 -20.06 -2.37
N ASN A 92 -12.74 -20.71 -3.22
CA ASN A 92 -13.11 -21.97 -3.86
C ASN A 92 -13.34 -23.09 -2.82
N GLY A 93 -12.47 -23.19 -1.81
CA GLY A 93 -12.63 -24.14 -0.70
C GLY A 93 -13.89 -23.89 0.13
N LEU A 94 -14.22 -22.63 0.42
CA LEU A 94 -15.45 -22.23 1.13
C LEU A 94 -16.70 -22.51 0.29
N HIS A 95 -16.65 -22.27 -1.02
CA HIS A 95 -17.75 -22.59 -1.94
C HIS A 95 -18.02 -24.11 -2.01
N ASN A 96 -16.94 -24.91 -2.06
CA ASN A 96 -17.03 -26.38 -2.01
C ASN A 96 -17.55 -26.87 -0.65
N SER A 97 -17.17 -26.21 0.44
CA SER A 97 -17.67 -26.51 1.79
C SER A 97 -19.14 -26.15 1.98
N SER A 98 -19.60 -25.06 1.36
CA SER A 98 -21.01 -24.67 1.29
C SER A 98 -21.84 -25.72 0.53
N ARG A 99 -21.32 -26.24 -0.59
CA ARG A 99 -21.93 -27.34 -1.35
C ARG A 99 -22.04 -28.63 -0.52
N LEU A 100 -21.01 -28.98 0.25
CA LEU A 100 -21.07 -30.09 1.20
C LEU A 100 -22.17 -29.87 2.25
N ARG A 101 -22.24 -28.69 2.86
CA ARG A 101 -23.31 -28.36 3.83
C ARG A 101 -24.72 -28.47 3.22
N SER A 102 -24.89 -28.17 1.94
CA SER A 102 -26.17 -28.34 1.24
C SER A 102 -26.46 -29.80 0.87
N ALA A 103 -25.43 -30.59 0.56
CA ALA A 103 -25.56 -32.01 0.22
C ALA A 103 -25.82 -32.91 1.45
N TYR A 104 -25.29 -32.53 2.61
CA TYR A 104 -25.49 -33.23 3.89
C TYR A 104 -26.70 -32.70 4.70
N ARG A 105 -27.58 -31.91 4.09
CA ARG A 105 -28.85 -31.44 4.70
C ARG A 105 -30.04 -32.35 4.37
N VAL A 106 -29.77 -33.58 3.92
CA VAL A 106 -30.73 -34.68 3.76
C VAL A 106 -30.93 -35.36 5.11
#